data_AF-A0A4P7JI32-F1
#
_entry.id   AF-A0A4P7JI32-F1
#
_cell.length_a   1.000
_cell.length_b   1.000
_cell.length_c   1.000
_cell.angle_alpha   90.00
_cell.angle_beta   90.00
_cell.angle_gamma   90.00
#
_symmetry.space_group_name_H-M   'P 1'
#
loop_
_entity.id
_entity.type
_entity.pdbx_description
1 polymer ?
#
loop_
_entity_poly.entity_id
_entity_poly.type
_entity_poly.pdbx_seq_one_letter_code
_entity_poly.pdbx_strand_id
1 'polypeptide(L)'
;MKTLTTLATALLFSATTMNANADNMDDHIHNALVDTCKAAMSGNTLRFERTVKEYRLDKETVALGVVCNGQDIIAFAESHGANKTAERLNEALGQASITDLASIEKFEVNFVTTP
;
A
#
# COMPACT_ATOMS: atom_id res chain seq x y z
N MET A 1 33.01 35.56 -4.66
CA MET A 1 31.56 35.34 -4.66
C MET A 1 31.21 34.57 -5.93
N LYS A 2 30.80 33.31 -5.82
CA LYS A 2 30.32 32.48 -6.95
C LYS A 2 29.04 31.80 -6.49
N THR A 3 27.92 32.36 -6.91
CA THR A 3 26.58 31.82 -6.66
C THR A 3 26.33 30.68 -7.64
N LEU A 4 26.30 29.45 -7.14
CA LEU A 4 25.84 28.27 -7.88
C LEU A 4 24.33 28.16 -7.66
N THR A 5 23.56 28.61 -8.64
CA THR A 5 22.12 28.37 -8.74
C THR A 5 21.91 26.92 -9.21
N THR A 6 21.65 26.01 -8.27
CA THR A 6 21.20 24.65 -8.57
C THR A 6 19.71 24.67 -8.92
N LEU A 7 19.39 24.47 -10.19
CA LEU A 7 18.03 24.22 -10.67
C LEU A 7 17.63 22.78 -10.29
N ALA A 8 16.83 22.64 -9.23
CA ALA A 8 16.19 21.37 -8.90
C ALA A 8 15.06 21.10 -9.91
N THR A 9 15.32 20.24 -10.88
CA THR A 9 14.31 19.73 -11.82
C THR A 9 13.56 18.60 -11.13
N ALA A 10 12.36 18.89 -10.61
CA ALA A 10 11.46 17.86 -10.11
C ALA A 10 10.88 17.08 -11.31
N LEU A 11 11.36 15.86 -11.53
CA LEU A 11 10.78 14.92 -12.47
C LEU A 11 9.47 14.39 -11.87
N LEU A 12 8.34 14.97 -12.28
CA LEU A 12 7.01 14.41 -12.03
C LEU A 12 6.84 13.17 -12.93
N PHE A 13 7.03 11.99 -12.36
CA PHE A 13 6.63 10.74 -13.00
C PHE A 13 5.11 10.61 -12.89
N SER A 14 4.40 11.01 -13.95
CA SER A 14 2.99 10.64 -14.11
C SER A 14 2.91 9.17 -14.53
N ALA A 15 2.82 8.27 -13.55
CA ALA A 15 2.46 6.88 -13.81
C ALA A 15 1.02 6.86 -14.36
N THR A 16 0.87 6.47 -15.63
CA THR A 16 -0.44 6.16 -16.19
C THR A 16 -0.79 4.75 -15.74
N THR A 17 -1.61 4.64 -14.70
CA THR A 17 -2.08 3.34 -14.22
C THR A 17 -3.08 2.76 -15.22
N MET A 18 -2.85 1.50 -15.58
CA MET A 18 -3.78 0.70 -16.36
C MET A 18 -4.96 0.37 -15.44
N ASN A 19 -6.17 0.80 -15.79
CA ASN A 19 -7.38 0.45 -15.05
C ASN A 19 -7.68 -1.05 -15.23
N ALA A 20 -7.15 -1.88 -14.34
CA ALA A 20 -7.55 -3.28 -14.25
C ALA A 20 -8.93 -3.35 -13.57
N ASN A 21 -9.95 -3.59 -14.40
CA ASN A 21 -11.29 -4.10 -14.09
C ASN A 21 -11.76 -3.94 -12.63
N ALA A 22 -12.40 -2.80 -12.33
CA ALA A 22 -13.33 -2.73 -11.20
C ALA A 22 -14.59 -3.51 -11.60
N ASP A 23 -14.53 -4.85 -11.47
CA ASP A 23 -15.75 -5.59 -11.17
C ASP A 23 -16.35 -4.95 -9.90
N ASN A 24 -17.67 -4.80 -9.87
CA ASN A 24 -18.42 -3.83 -9.04
C ASN A 24 -18.15 -4.00 -7.53
N MET A 25 -16.99 -3.54 -7.06
CA MET A 25 -16.56 -3.64 -5.67
C MET A 25 -17.45 -2.75 -4.83
N ASP A 26 -18.01 -3.34 -3.77
CA ASP A 26 -18.83 -2.61 -2.81
C ASP A 26 -18.05 -1.42 -2.21
N ASP A 27 -18.70 -0.25 -2.10
CA ASP A 27 -18.08 0.99 -1.65
C ASP A 27 -17.44 0.85 -0.27
N HIS A 28 -18.01 0.03 0.63
CA HIS A 28 -17.43 -0.22 1.95
C HIS A 28 -16.11 -0.99 1.83
N ILE A 29 -16.04 -1.99 0.95
CA ILE A 29 -14.80 -2.74 0.68
C ILE A 29 -13.75 -1.82 0.05
N HIS A 30 -14.14 -1.02 -0.94
CA HIS A 30 -13.24 -0.05 -1.56
C HIS A 30 -12.63 0.92 -0.53
N ASN A 31 -13.47 1.52 0.33
CA ASN A 31 -13.01 2.45 1.35
C ASN A 31 -12.13 1.77 2.41
N ALA A 32 -12.46 0.54 2.82
CA ALA A 32 -11.65 -0.23 3.75
C ALA A 32 -10.22 -0.45 3.22
N LEU A 33 -10.10 -0.81 1.94
CA LEU A 33 -8.80 -1.02 1.30
C LEU A 33 -8.03 0.29 1.11
N VAL A 34 -8.70 1.37 0.68
CA VAL A 34 -8.08 2.70 0.56
C VAL A 34 -7.55 3.19 1.91
N ASP A 35 -8.34 3.07 2.98
CA ASP A 35 -7.91 3.48 4.32
C ASP A 35 -6.77 2.61 4.85
N THR A 36 -6.78 1.32 4.54
CA THR A 36 -5.69 0.40 4.86
C THR A 36 -4.39 0.82 4.16
N CYS A 37 -4.43 1.13 2.86
CA CYS A 37 -3.29 1.64 2.12
C CYS A 37 -2.78 3.00 2.67
N LYS A 38 -3.69 3.93 3.00
CA LYS A 38 -3.34 5.22 3.62
C LYS A 38 -2.70 5.04 4.99
N ALA A 39 -3.18 4.07 5.77
CA ALA A 39 -2.60 3.74 7.07
C ALA A 39 -1.22 3.10 6.90
N ALA A 40 -1.05 2.22 5.90
CA ALA A 40 0.22 1.58 5.58
C ALA A 40 1.32 2.60 5.26
N MET A 41 1.06 3.55 4.36
CA MET A 41 2.01 4.59 3.98
C MET A 41 2.29 5.64 5.08
N SER A 42 1.52 5.66 6.17
CA SER A 42 1.67 6.68 7.22
C SER A 42 2.89 6.50 8.13
N GLY A 43 3.53 5.32 8.10
CA GLY A 43 4.61 4.95 9.01
C GLY A 43 4.20 4.77 10.48
N ASN A 44 2.92 4.97 10.81
CA ASN A 44 2.37 4.80 12.15
C ASN A 44 1.75 3.42 12.31
N THR A 45 2.51 2.49 12.91
CA THR A 45 2.09 1.10 13.11
C THR A 45 0.82 0.97 13.96
N LEU A 46 0.62 1.84 14.95
CA LEU A 46 -0.60 1.85 15.75
C LEU A 46 -1.82 2.25 14.92
N ARG A 47 -1.68 3.24 14.03
CA ARG A 47 -2.75 3.63 13.10
C ARG A 47 -3.09 2.46 12.18
N PHE A 48 -2.08 1.83 11.59
CA PHE A 48 -2.26 0.67 10.73
C PHE A 48 -3.01 -0.48 11.45
N GLU A 49 -2.55 -0.88 12.63
CA GLU A 49 -3.18 -1.95 13.43
C GLU A 49 -4.64 -1.62 13.79
N ARG A 50 -4.95 -0.34 14.09
CA ARG A 50 -6.31 0.09 14.36
C ARG A 50 -7.19 0.00 13.13
N THR A 51 -6.72 0.47 11.97
CA THR A 51 -7.47 0.42 10.71
C THR A 51 -7.77 -1.01 10.29
N VAL A 52 -6.76 -1.90 10.32
CA VAL A 52 -6.95 -3.32 10.02
C VAL A 52 -8.00 -3.95 10.95
N LYS A 53 -7.93 -3.65 12.26
CA LYS A 53 -8.89 -4.17 13.25
C LYS A 53 -10.30 -3.59 13.09
N GLU A 54 -10.42 -2.32 12.77
CA GLU A 54 -11.69 -1.62 12.56
C GLU A 54 -12.48 -2.24 11.40
N TYR A 55 -11.80 -2.51 10.29
CA TYR A 55 -12.37 -3.20 9.14
C TYR A 55 -12.39 -4.73 9.28
N ARG A 56 -11.97 -5.26 10.44
CA ARG A 56 -11.91 -6.70 10.74
C ARG A 56 -11.12 -7.51 9.70
N LEU A 57 -10.09 -6.88 9.16
CA LEU A 57 -9.17 -7.51 8.22
C LEU A 57 -8.14 -8.35 8.98
N ASP A 58 -7.69 -9.41 8.34
CA ASP A 58 -6.55 -10.19 8.81
C ASP A 58 -5.24 -9.62 8.24
N LYS A 59 -4.19 -9.56 9.05
CA LYS A 59 -2.92 -8.90 8.65
C LYS A 59 -2.15 -9.68 7.60
N GLU A 60 -2.16 -11.00 7.70
CA GLU A 60 -1.51 -11.87 6.71
C GLU A 60 -2.24 -11.73 5.37
N THR A 61 -3.57 -11.76 5.40
CA THR A 61 -4.41 -11.52 4.21
C THR A 61 -4.15 -10.14 3.60
N VAL A 62 -4.04 -9.10 4.42
CA VAL A 62 -3.70 -7.74 3.94
C VAL A 62 -2.32 -7.71 3.29
N ALA A 63 -1.32 -8.29 3.94
CA ALA A 63 0.06 -8.31 3.46
C ALA A 63 0.21 -9.09 2.13
N LEU A 64 -0.60 -10.11 1.90
CA LEU A 64 -0.55 -10.94 0.69
C LEU A 64 -1.44 -10.43 -0.45
N GLY A 65 -2.64 -9.94 -0.11
CA GLY A 65 -3.71 -9.68 -1.06
C GLY A 65 -3.85 -8.21 -1.47
N VAL A 66 -3.40 -7.24 -0.68
CA VAL A 66 -3.69 -5.82 -0.96
C VAL A 66 -2.62 -5.19 -1.85
N VAL A 67 -3.09 -4.56 -2.94
CA VAL A 67 -2.29 -3.78 -3.88
C VAL A 67 -2.75 -2.32 -3.82
N CYS A 68 -1.82 -1.44 -3.46
CA CYS A 68 -2.03 0.00 -3.33
C CYS A 68 -1.34 0.71 -4.50
N ASN A 69 -2.10 1.37 -5.37
CA ASN A 69 -1.57 2.13 -6.52
C ASN A 69 -0.58 1.31 -7.38
N GLY A 70 -0.91 0.05 -7.64
CA GLY A 70 -0.09 -0.87 -8.44
C GLY A 70 1.11 -1.49 -7.74
N GLN A 71 1.32 -1.24 -6.43
CA GLN A 71 2.36 -1.88 -5.61
C GLN A 71 1.71 -2.78 -4.56
N ASP A 72 2.31 -3.94 -4.23
CA ASP A 72 1.89 -4.67 -3.03
C ASP A 72 2.05 -3.77 -1.79
N ILE A 73 1.21 -3.97 -0.77
CA ILE A 73 1.12 -3.04 0.36
C ILE A 73 2.44 -2.89 1.14
N ILE A 74 3.32 -3.90 1.12
CA ILE A 74 4.66 -3.83 1.74
C ILE A 74 5.53 -2.89 0.93
N ALA A 75 5.69 -3.14 -0.38
CA ALA A 75 6.47 -2.29 -1.27
C ALA A 75 5.93 -0.85 -1.33
N PHE A 76 4.60 -0.68 -1.24
CA PHE A 76 3.95 0.63 -1.14
C PHE A 76 4.31 1.35 0.16
N ALA A 77 4.31 0.66 1.30
CA ALA A 77 4.75 1.26 2.56
C ALA A 77 6.23 1.68 2.49
N GLU A 78 7.10 0.83 1.93
CA GLU A 78 8.53 1.14 1.75
C GLU A 78 8.77 2.33 0.82
N SER A 79 8.04 2.42 -0.30
CA SER A 79 8.18 3.52 -1.28
C SER A 79 7.78 4.87 -0.69
N HIS A 80 6.94 4.88 0.35
CA HIS A 80 6.54 6.05 1.12
C HIS A 80 7.35 6.25 2.41
N GLY A 81 8.43 5.48 2.64
CA GLY A 81 9.29 5.61 3.83
C GLY A 81 8.68 5.06 5.13
N ALA A 82 7.57 4.32 5.05
CA ALA A 82 6.87 3.71 6.16
C ALA A 82 7.48 2.34 6.55
N ASN A 83 8.80 2.27 6.70
CA ASN A 83 9.55 1.02 6.91
C ASN A 83 9.08 0.22 8.12
N LYS A 84 8.65 0.89 9.20
CA LYS A 84 8.11 0.20 10.39
C LYS A 84 6.79 -0.51 10.11
N THR A 85 5.96 0.06 9.23
CA THR A 85 4.72 -0.59 8.82
C THR A 85 5.01 -1.73 7.85
N ALA A 86 5.95 -1.55 6.93
CA ALA A 86 6.43 -2.61 6.04
C ALA A 86 7.01 -3.80 6.81
N GLU A 87 7.85 -3.56 7.82
CA GLU A 87 8.37 -4.59 8.71
C GLU A 87 7.24 -5.33 9.41
N ARG A 88 6.23 -4.61 9.92
CA ARG A 88 5.08 -5.20 10.60
C ARG A 88 4.22 -6.09 9.69
N LEU A 89 4.07 -5.69 8.42
CA LEU A 89 3.39 -6.49 7.39
C LEU A 89 4.20 -7.74 7.06
N ASN A 90 5.53 -7.63 6.92
CA ASN A 90 6.42 -8.78 6.69
C ASN A 90 6.36 -9.79 7.85
N GLU A 91 6.34 -9.32 9.11
CA GLU A 91 6.18 -10.20 10.27
C GLU A 91 4.87 -11.02 10.23
N ALA A 92 3.81 -10.46 9.65
CA ALA A 92 2.52 -11.12 9.55
C ALA A 92 2.51 -12.27 8.53
N LEU A 93 3.44 -12.28 7.56
CA LEU A 93 3.53 -13.32 6.53
C LEU A 93 4.08 -14.65 7.04
N GLY A 94 4.79 -14.65 8.17
CA GLY A 94 5.35 -15.87 8.76
C GLY A 94 6.11 -16.74 7.75
N GLN A 95 5.69 -18.01 7.63
CA GLN A 95 6.18 -18.95 6.62
C GLN A 95 5.06 -19.28 5.62
N ALA A 96 4.72 -18.33 4.74
CA ALA A 96 3.83 -18.61 3.61
C ALA A 96 4.53 -19.54 2.60
N SER A 97 3.83 -20.56 2.11
CA SER A 97 4.36 -21.40 1.03
C SER A 97 4.20 -20.72 -0.32
N ILE A 98 5.03 -21.08 -1.30
CA ILE A 98 4.93 -20.55 -2.67
C ILE A 98 3.54 -20.81 -3.27
N THR A 99 2.92 -21.95 -2.92
CA THR A 99 1.59 -22.31 -3.38
C THR A 99 0.52 -21.38 -2.80
N ASP A 100 0.67 -20.99 -1.52
CA ASP A 100 -0.24 -20.04 -0.87
C ASP A 100 -0.19 -18.72 -1.63
N LEU A 101 1.01 -18.18 -1.87
CA LEU A 101 1.21 -16.93 -2.61
C LEU A 101 0.61 -16.94 -4.02
N ALA A 102 0.72 -18.08 -4.73
CA ALA A 102 0.22 -18.20 -6.10
C ALA A 102 -1.31 -18.30 -6.19
N SER A 103 -1.98 -18.71 -5.10
CA SER A 103 -3.43 -18.91 -5.07
C SER A 103 -4.22 -17.69 -4.58
N ILE A 104 -3.52 -16.65 -4.10
CA ILE A 104 -4.15 -15.49 -3.46
C ILE A 104 -4.72 -14.54 -4.52
N GLU A 105 -6.01 -14.28 -4.39
CA GLU A 105 -6.67 -13.20 -5.09
C GLU A 105 -6.18 -11.85 -4.55
N LYS A 106 -5.79 -10.95 -5.46
CA LYS A 106 -5.30 -9.62 -5.10
C LYS A 106 -6.38 -8.58 -5.31
N PHE A 107 -6.54 -7.72 -4.31
CA PHE A 107 -7.44 -6.56 -4.36
C PHE A 107 -6.63 -5.30 -4.59
N GLU A 108 -6.81 -4.69 -5.76
CA GLU A 108 -6.15 -3.45 -6.13
C GLU A 108 -7.07 -2.24 -5.87
N VAL A 109 -6.52 -1.21 -5.21
CA VAL A 109 -7.15 0.10 -5.11
C VAL A 109 -6.22 1.19 -5.60
N ASN A 110 -6.82 2.15 -6.30
CA ASN A 110 -6.13 3.33 -6.82
C ASN A 110 -6.73 4.59 -6.17
N PHE A 111 -5.87 5.43 -5.59
CA PHE A 111 -6.29 6.66 -4.91
C PHE A 111 -5.18 7.71 -4.94
N VAL A 112 -5.56 8.98 -4.78
CA VAL A 112 -4.61 10.09 -4.75
C VAL A 112 -3.83 10.08 -3.44
N THR A 113 -2.51 9.96 -3.54
CA THR A 113 -1.57 10.16 -2.43
C THR A 113 -1.15 11.62 -2.39
N THR A 114 -1.50 12.36 -1.33
CA THR A 114 -0.88 13.66 -1.06
C THR A 114 0.54 13.46 -0.53
N PRO A 115 1.52 14.26 -0.99
CA PRO A 115 2.88 14.24 -0.45
C PRO A 115 2.95 14.63 1.03
#